data_AF-A0A669CX67-F1
#
_entry.id   AF-A0A669CX67-F1
#
_cell.length_a   1.000
_cell.length_b   1.000
_cell.length_c   1.000
_cell.angle_alpha   90.00
_cell.angle_beta   90.00
_cell.angle_gamma   90.00
#
_symmetry.space_group_name_H-M   'P 1'
#
loop_
_entity.id
_entity.type
_entity.pdbx_description
1 polymer ?
#
loop_
_entity_poly.entity_id
_entity_poly.type
_entity_poly.pdbx_seq_one_letter_code
_entity_poly.pdbx_strand_id
1 'polypeptide(L)'
;VSVESQRFIMEEGYELDLTYITERIIAVSFPRGCTEEIYSHNLKDVTRMLKSKHADNYLIINLSEKRQDLSRMNPKTLDTGWPDLHAPPLDKICTICKAMESWLNADPLHVVVIHCRGGKGRIGVVISSFVHFTDVSASADQALDRFAMRKYYDDKVSALMTPSQKRYVWILNSLLSGSMKINASPLFLHCVILHGIPDFNSARVCCPYIKVYQGMQAVYSSGVYHIGPGHRDRVCITLEPAQLLKGDIMIKCYHKSEVTSEREVIFRVQFHTGAVQGYNLMFEKEDMETANKDPRFPDYGKVELVFSEGPEKIPGADKWKNGGDVIVDYNTADPLTRWDSYQNICDGEGTLSVRSFSFTFTPTHAPFFFSLGY
;
A
#
# COMPACT_ATOMS: atom_id res chain seq x y z
N VAL A 1 17.09 18.42 -30.21
CA VAL A 1 18.36 17.84 -29.70
C VAL A 1 17.98 16.75 -28.74
N SER A 2 18.22 15.51 -29.13
CA SER A 2 17.85 14.28 -28.42
C SER A 2 18.64 14.18 -27.12
N VAL A 3 17.96 14.27 -25.98
CA VAL A 3 18.56 13.92 -24.68
C VAL A 3 18.65 12.40 -24.66
N GLU A 4 19.86 11.89 -24.86
CA GLU A 4 20.19 10.48 -24.66
C GLU A 4 19.77 10.08 -23.24
N SER A 5 18.84 9.13 -23.15
CA SER A 5 18.61 8.40 -21.92
C SER A 5 19.88 7.57 -21.64
N GLN A 6 20.82 8.14 -20.88
CA GLN A 6 21.97 7.41 -20.36
C GLN A 6 21.46 6.33 -19.41
N ARG A 7 21.22 5.13 -19.95
CA ARG A 7 21.12 3.90 -19.17
C ARG A 7 22.50 3.61 -18.62
N PHE A 8 22.76 3.95 -17.37
CA PHE A 8 23.78 3.25 -16.59
C PHE A 8 23.24 1.85 -16.26
N ILE A 9 23.24 0.94 -17.24
CA ILE A 9 23.28 -0.49 -16.92
C ILE A 9 24.70 -0.70 -16.43
N MET A 10 24.92 -0.56 -15.13
CA MET A 10 26.18 -0.94 -14.52
C MET A 10 26.36 -2.44 -14.77
N GLU A 11 27.44 -2.80 -15.47
CA GLU A 11 27.81 -4.16 -15.79
C GLU A 11 27.81 -5.06 -14.53
N GLU A 12 27.55 -6.34 -14.79
CA GLU A 12 27.58 -7.50 -13.88
C GLU A 12 28.31 -7.26 -12.55
N GLY A 13 27.57 -6.85 -11.52
CA GLY A 13 28.11 -6.66 -10.17
C GLY A 13 27.36 -5.67 -9.28
N TYR A 14 26.55 -4.76 -9.86
CA TYR A 14 25.83 -3.75 -9.09
C TYR A 14 24.31 -4.02 -9.07
N GLU A 15 23.83 -4.58 -7.96
CA GLU A 15 22.39 -4.77 -7.69
C GLU A 15 21.70 -3.44 -7.31
N LEU A 16 21.76 -2.41 -8.16
CA LEU A 16 21.03 -1.14 -7.96
C LEU A 16 20.55 -0.58 -9.30
N ASP A 17 19.43 0.13 -9.28
CA ASP A 17 18.96 0.94 -10.41
C ASP A 17 18.92 2.42 -10.01
N LEU A 18 19.71 3.22 -10.71
CA LEU A 18 19.77 4.67 -10.59
C LEU A 18 19.38 5.30 -11.92
N THR A 19 18.35 6.14 -11.90
CA THR A 19 17.83 6.82 -13.09
C THR A 19 17.65 8.31 -12.79
N TYR A 20 18.22 9.17 -13.63
CA TYR A 20 17.82 10.58 -13.71
C TYR A 20 16.50 10.64 -14.46
N ILE A 21 15.40 10.92 -13.75
CA ILE A 21 14.07 11.09 -14.34
C ILE A 21 14.01 12.44 -15.04
N THR A 22 14.56 13.46 -14.39
CA THR A 22 14.86 14.77 -14.95
C THR A 22 16.30 15.14 -14.57
N GLU A 23 16.77 16.33 -14.94
CA GLU A 23 18.07 16.84 -14.49
C GLU A 23 18.13 17.00 -12.96
N ARG A 24 16.97 17.19 -12.32
CA ARG A 24 16.85 17.55 -10.89
C ARG A 24 16.11 16.52 -10.04
N ILE A 25 15.59 15.44 -10.65
CA ILE A 25 14.88 14.36 -9.94
C ILE A 25 15.53 13.03 -10.30
N ILE A 26 16.08 12.36 -9.30
CA ILE A 26 16.78 11.08 -9.42
C ILE A 26 16.00 10.01 -8.65
N ALA A 27 15.78 8.86 -9.26
CA ALA A 27 15.29 7.66 -8.58
C ALA A 27 16.46 6.70 -8.34
N VAL A 28 16.59 6.21 -7.11
CA VAL A 28 17.56 5.17 -6.72
C VAL A 28 16.78 4.04 -6.07
N SER A 29 16.95 2.82 -6.60
CA SER A 29 16.27 1.64 -6.08
C SER A 29 17.20 0.45 -5.89
N PHE A 30 17.01 -0.25 -4.78
CA PHE A 30 17.71 -1.47 -4.42
C PHE A 30 16.71 -2.63 -4.40
N PRO A 31 16.98 -3.78 -5.02
CA PRO A 31 16.03 -4.89 -5.07
C PRO A 31 15.83 -5.53 -3.67
N ARG A 32 14.68 -6.19 -3.47
CA ARG A 32 14.35 -6.82 -2.17
C ARG A 32 15.36 -7.88 -1.74
N GLY A 33 15.90 -8.64 -2.70
CA GLY A 33 16.89 -9.69 -2.44
C GLY A 33 18.31 -9.18 -2.15
N CYS A 34 18.54 -7.87 -2.20
CA CYS A 34 19.86 -7.29 -1.99
C CYS A 34 20.32 -7.45 -0.54
N THR A 35 21.48 -8.09 -0.34
CA THR A 35 22.07 -8.29 1.00
C THR A 35 22.47 -6.96 1.63
N GLU A 36 22.60 -6.92 2.96
CA GLU A 36 23.01 -5.69 3.67
C GLU A 36 24.41 -5.21 3.24
N GLU A 37 25.32 -6.14 2.96
CA GLU A 37 26.69 -5.84 2.56
C GLU A 37 26.72 -5.14 1.20
N ILE A 38 26.01 -5.72 0.22
CA ILE A 38 25.89 -5.16 -1.14
C ILE A 38 25.15 -3.82 -1.08
N TYR A 39 24.05 -3.74 -0.33
CA TYR A 39 23.31 -2.50 -0.13
C TYR A 39 24.20 -1.40 0.45
N SER A 40 24.95 -1.69 1.53
CA SER A 40 25.83 -0.72 2.19
C SER A 40 26.97 -0.26 1.28
N HIS A 41 27.58 -1.19 0.54
CA HIS A 41 28.61 -0.88 -0.46
C HIS A 41 28.08 0.07 -1.54
N ASN A 42 26.98 -0.32 -2.18
CA ASN A 42 26.37 0.44 -3.27
C ASN A 42 25.86 1.80 -2.79
N LEU A 43 25.30 1.88 -1.58
CA LEU A 43 24.85 3.14 -1.00
C LEU A 43 26.00 4.13 -0.77
N LYS A 44 27.18 3.65 -0.37
CA LYS A 44 28.39 4.48 -0.25
C LYS A 44 28.83 5.01 -1.61
N ASP A 45 28.80 4.18 -2.65
CA ASP A 45 29.18 4.58 -4.00
C ASP A 45 28.20 5.60 -4.59
N VAL A 46 26.89 5.37 -4.44
CA VAL A 46 25.85 6.34 -4.82
C VAL A 46 26.04 7.65 -4.07
N THR A 47 26.30 7.61 -2.77
CA THR A 47 26.57 8.82 -1.97
C THR A 47 27.81 9.56 -2.47
N ARG A 48 28.90 8.85 -2.78
CA ARG A 48 30.13 9.45 -3.33
C ARG A 48 29.85 10.12 -4.68
N MET A 49 29.10 9.45 -5.55
CA MET A 49 28.69 9.99 -6.84
C MET A 49 27.83 11.25 -6.68
N LEU A 50 26.83 11.22 -5.80
CA LEU A 50 25.95 12.37 -5.54
C LEU A 50 26.73 13.57 -5.00
N LYS A 51 27.64 13.37 -4.05
CA LYS A 51 28.50 14.43 -3.53
C LYS A 51 29.45 15.01 -4.59
N SER A 52 30.00 14.16 -5.46
CA SER A 52 30.87 14.61 -6.55
C SER A 52 30.12 15.46 -7.57
N LYS A 53 28.89 15.08 -7.94
CA LYS A 53 28.09 15.77 -8.97
C LYS A 53 27.32 16.97 -8.45
N HIS A 54 26.77 16.87 -7.25
CA HIS A 54 25.77 17.81 -6.71
C HIS A 54 26.24 18.49 -5.42
N ALA A 55 27.47 18.24 -4.94
CA ALA A 55 27.99 18.76 -3.69
C ALA A 55 26.97 18.55 -2.54
N ASP A 56 26.60 19.62 -1.83
CA ASP A 56 25.59 19.61 -0.78
C ASP A 56 24.22 20.11 -1.27
N ASN A 57 23.90 20.00 -2.57
CA ASN A 57 22.65 20.51 -3.16
C ASN A 57 21.58 19.43 -3.34
N TYR A 58 21.72 18.24 -2.75
CA TYR A 58 20.74 17.17 -2.88
C TYR A 58 19.98 16.85 -1.57
N LEU A 59 18.67 16.61 -1.71
CA LEU A 59 17.75 16.13 -0.66
C LEU A 59 17.44 14.65 -0.93
N ILE A 60 17.57 13.80 0.09
CA ILE A 60 17.15 12.40 -0.01
C ILE A 60 15.74 12.26 0.55
N ILE A 61 14.83 11.70 -0.25
CA ILE A 61 13.52 11.23 0.20
C ILE A 61 13.59 9.72 0.36
N ASN A 62 13.64 9.23 1.60
CA ASN A 62 13.66 7.80 1.87
C ASN A 62 12.23 7.26 1.94
N LEU A 63 11.86 6.38 1.00
CA LEU A 63 10.56 5.70 0.93
C LEU A 63 10.57 4.33 1.61
N SER A 64 11.72 3.91 2.16
CA SER A 64 11.90 2.64 2.87
C SER A 64 11.98 2.85 4.36
N GLU A 65 12.15 1.76 5.11
CA GLU A 65 12.36 1.83 6.55
C GLU A 65 13.46 2.84 6.89
N LYS A 66 13.27 3.53 8.01
CA LYS A 66 14.22 4.53 8.48
C LYS A 66 15.56 3.87 8.77
N ARG A 67 16.64 4.46 8.25
CA ARG A 67 17.99 3.96 8.51
C ARG A 67 18.93 5.07 8.98
N GLN A 68 19.72 4.75 10.00
CA GLN A 68 20.68 5.69 10.57
C GLN A 68 21.89 5.92 9.68
N ASP A 69 22.35 4.90 8.94
CA ASP A 69 23.49 5.01 8.03
C ASP A 69 23.21 6.00 6.89
N LEU A 70 22.02 5.95 6.28
CA LEU A 70 21.56 6.89 5.27
C LEU A 70 21.55 8.34 5.81
N SER A 71 20.95 8.53 6.99
CA SER A 71 20.88 9.84 7.65
C SER A 71 22.26 10.40 8.03
N ARG A 72 23.20 9.53 8.42
CA ARG A 72 24.59 9.93 8.73
C ARG A 72 25.36 10.37 7.48
N MET A 73 25.08 9.75 6.33
CA MET A 73 25.76 10.07 5.07
C MET A 73 25.29 11.39 4.45
N ASN A 74 24.01 11.71 4.61
CA ASN A 74 23.43 13.00 4.25
C ASN A 74 22.42 13.47 5.31
N PRO A 75 22.74 14.51 6.09
CA PRO A 75 21.81 15.08 7.07
C PRO A 75 20.49 15.58 6.47
N LYS A 76 20.48 15.94 5.17
CA LYS A 76 19.28 16.30 4.41
C LYS A 76 18.57 15.06 3.89
N THR A 77 18.19 14.18 4.82
CA THR A 77 17.40 12.98 4.55
C THR A 77 16.03 13.12 5.21
N LEU A 78 14.97 13.02 4.41
CA LEU A 78 13.60 12.97 4.88
C LEU A 78 13.14 11.51 4.91
N ASP A 79 13.02 10.95 6.12
CA ASP A 79 12.51 9.59 6.34
C ASP A 79 10.99 9.55 6.26
N THR A 80 10.47 9.20 5.08
CA THR A 80 9.03 9.14 4.80
C THR A 80 8.53 7.72 4.56
N GLY A 81 9.31 6.70 4.93
CA GLY A 81 9.05 5.30 4.61
C GLY A 81 7.66 4.77 4.92
N TRP A 82 7.25 3.77 4.13
CA TRP A 82 6.12 2.89 4.41
C TRP A 82 6.39 1.48 3.87
N PRO A 83 5.67 0.46 4.36
CA PRO A 83 5.90 -0.92 3.96
C PRO A 83 5.78 -1.14 2.45
N ASP A 84 6.59 -2.05 1.94
CA ASP A 84 6.55 -2.42 0.52
C ASP A 84 5.17 -2.97 0.13
N LEU A 85 4.80 -2.81 -1.15
CA LEU A 85 3.49 -3.21 -1.71
C LEU A 85 2.24 -2.50 -1.11
N HIS A 86 2.41 -1.65 -0.08
CA HIS A 86 1.32 -0.88 0.50
C HIS A 86 1.14 0.46 -0.22
N ALA A 87 -0.09 0.96 -0.22
CA ALA A 87 -0.37 2.37 -0.46
C ALA A 87 -0.07 3.18 0.81
N PRO A 88 0.63 4.33 0.69
CA PRO A 88 0.88 5.21 1.83
C PRO A 88 -0.35 6.03 2.21
N PRO A 89 -0.44 6.51 3.46
CA PRO A 89 -1.39 7.55 3.85
C PRO A 89 -1.35 8.78 2.92
N LEU A 90 -2.50 9.38 2.65
CA LEU A 90 -2.61 10.51 1.70
C LEU A 90 -1.81 11.75 2.15
N ASP A 91 -1.80 12.03 3.46
CA ASP A 91 -1.05 13.12 4.08
C ASP A 91 0.47 12.96 3.90
N LYS A 92 0.96 11.72 3.93
CA LYS A 92 2.36 11.39 3.65
C LYS A 92 2.73 11.69 2.21
N ILE A 93 1.87 11.35 1.24
CA ILE A 93 2.11 11.71 -0.18
C ILE A 93 2.18 13.23 -0.33
N CYS A 94 1.21 13.96 0.23
CA CYS A 94 1.20 15.43 0.22
C CYS A 94 2.46 16.03 0.84
N THR A 95 2.93 15.47 1.95
CA THR A 95 4.14 15.92 2.64
C THR A 95 5.38 15.75 1.76
N ILE A 96 5.51 14.60 1.09
CA ILE A 96 6.60 14.35 0.14
C ILE A 96 6.54 15.34 -1.02
N CYS A 97 5.38 15.50 -1.67
CA CYS A 97 5.24 16.43 -2.80
C CYS A 97 5.58 17.87 -2.43
N LYS A 98 5.10 18.36 -1.28
CA LYS A 98 5.45 19.69 -0.75
C LYS A 98 6.94 19.83 -0.47
N ALA A 99 7.57 18.83 0.13
CA ALA A 99 9.00 18.86 0.41
C ALA A 99 9.83 18.90 -0.89
N MET A 100 9.43 18.11 -1.90
CA MET A 100 10.07 18.10 -3.21
C MET A 100 9.93 19.46 -3.91
N GLU A 101 8.72 20.00 -4.00
CA GLU A 101 8.47 21.30 -4.63
C GLU A 101 9.23 22.42 -3.91
N SER A 102 9.11 22.50 -2.59
CA SER A 102 9.79 23.53 -1.79
C SER A 102 11.31 23.47 -1.95
N TRP A 103 11.90 22.26 -1.97
CA TRP A 103 13.34 22.10 -2.14
C TRP A 103 13.79 22.50 -3.54
N LEU A 104 13.09 22.04 -4.58
CA LEU A 104 13.42 22.33 -5.97
C LEU A 104 13.23 23.81 -6.32
N ASN A 105 12.27 24.50 -5.71
CA ASN A 105 12.05 25.93 -5.94
C ASN A 105 13.02 26.83 -5.17
N ALA A 106 13.71 26.31 -4.14
CA ALA A 106 14.61 27.12 -3.31
C ALA A 106 15.93 27.49 -4.00
N ASP A 107 16.44 26.63 -4.90
CA ASP A 107 17.69 26.87 -5.64
C ASP A 107 17.67 26.07 -6.95
N PRO A 108 18.05 26.63 -8.11
CA PRO A 108 18.10 25.90 -9.38
C PRO A 108 19.09 24.72 -9.40
N LEU A 109 20.12 24.72 -8.54
CA LEU A 109 21.09 23.62 -8.39
C LEU A 109 20.56 22.49 -7.49
N HIS A 110 19.42 22.69 -6.81
CA HIS A 110 18.88 21.66 -5.93
C HIS A 110 18.38 20.44 -6.70
N VAL A 111 18.69 19.27 -6.17
CA VAL A 111 18.29 17.96 -6.72
C VAL A 111 17.55 17.16 -5.65
N VAL A 112 16.52 16.42 -6.05
CA VAL A 112 15.82 15.44 -5.20
C VAL A 112 16.26 14.03 -5.59
N VAL A 113 16.59 13.22 -4.59
CA VAL A 113 16.91 11.80 -4.73
C VAL A 113 15.85 10.97 -4.02
N ILE A 114 15.02 10.27 -4.79
CA ILE A 114 14.00 9.36 -4.30
C ILE A 114 14.64 7.98 -4.09
N HIS A 115 14.83 7.62 -2.83
CA HIS A 115 15.45 6.35 -2.43
C HIS A 115 14.38 5.31 -2.08
N CYS A 116 14.52 4.10 -2.63
CA CYS A 116 13.69 2.96 -2.28
C CYS A 116 14.50 1.65 -2.21
N ARG A 117 14.19 0.78 -1.25
CA ARG A 117 14.71 -0.58 -1.14
C ARG A 117 13.53 -1.55 -1.11
N GLY A 118 13.51 -2.52 -2.04
CA GLY A 118 12.38 -3.41 -2.31
C GLY A 118 11.71 -3.06 -3.64
N GLY A 119 10.38 -3.16 -3.69
CA GLY A 119 9.61 -2.84 -4.90
C GLY A 119 9.64 -1.36 -5.29
N LYS A 120 9.73 -1.08 -6.59
CA LYS A 120 9.70 0.29 -7.16
C LYS A 120 8.33 0.95 -7.16
N GLY A 121 7.26 0.23 -6.77
CA GLY A 121 5.89 0.78 -6.73
C GLY A 121 5.78 2.05 -5.88
N ARG A 122 6.58 2.17 -4.81
CA ARG A 122 6.63 3.38 -3.97
C ARG A 122 7.17 4.61 -4.70
N ILE A 123 8.18 4.42 -5.55
CA ILE A 123 8.68 5.48 -6.45
C ILE A 123 7.57 5.89 -7.41
N GLY A 124 6.84 4.92 -7.96
CA GLY A 124 5.67 5.18 -8.82
C GLY A 124 4.61 6.04 -8.15
N VAL A 125 4.27 5.77 -6.89
CA VAL A 125 3.33 6.62 -6.12
C VAL A 125 3.82 8.07 -6.05
N VAL A 126 5.08 8.29 -5.68
CA VAL A 126 5.62 9.64 -5.52
C VAL A 126 5.70 10.38 -6.85
N ILE A 127 6.27 9.76 -7.88
CA ILE A 127 6.42 10.39 -9.20
C ILE A 127 5.07 10.72 -9.82
N SER A 128 4.12 9.77 -9.81
CA SER A 128 2.79 10.00 -10.37
C SER A 128 2.05 11.10 -9.62
N SER A 129 2.10 11.09 -8.29
CA SER A 129 1.48 12.13 -7.47
C SER A 129 2.12 13.51 -7.70
N PHE A 130 3.45 13.57 -7.82
CA PHE A 130 4.17 14.83 -8.01
C PHE A 130 3.92 15.46 -9.39
N VAL A 131 3.74 14.63 -10.44
CA VAL A 131 3.29 15.10 -11.76
C VAL A 131 1.96 15.85 -11.65
N HIS A 132 0.99 15.29 -10.91
CA HIS A 132 -0.32 15.94 -10.72
C HIS A 132 -0.22 17.16 -9.80
N PHE A 133 0.61 17.08 -8.75
CA PHE A 133 0.81 18.17 -7.80
C PHE A 133 1.35 19.44 -8.50
N THR A 134 2.37 19.27 -9.35
CA THR A 134 2.99 20.36 -10.13
C THR A 134 2.13 20.86 -11.29
N ASP A 135 1.13 20.10 -11.72
CA ASP A 135 0.14 20.56 -12.71
C ASP A 135 -0.82 21.59 -12.08
N VAL A 136 -1.25 21.31 -10.84
CA VAL A 136 -2.15 22.20 -10.08
C VAL A 136 -1.43 23.43 -9.53
N SER A 137 -0.15 23.34 -9.17
CA SER A 137 0.61 24.48 -8.63
C SER A 137 1.08 25.50 -9.69
N ALA A 138 0.63 25.37 -10.94
CA ALA A 138 0.80 26.33 -12.04
C ALA A 138 2.26 26.68 -12.42
N SER A 139 3.21 25.75 -12.24
CA SER A 139 4.58 25.89 -12.76
C SER A 139 4.60 25.63 -14.28
N ALA A 140 4.28 26.65 -15.08
CA ALA A 140 4.27 26.54 -16.55
C ALA A 140 5.64 26.14 -17.13
N ASP A 141 6.74 26.56 -16.48
CA ASP A 141 8.12 26.29 -16.91
C ASP A 141 8.60 24.83 -16.69
N GLN A 142 7.74 23.95 -16.14
CA GLN A 142 8.07 22.54 -15.84
C GLN A 142 7.46 21.54 -16.84
N ALA A 143 7.03 21.97 -18.02
CA ALA A 143 6.39 21.08 -19.00
C ALA A 143 7.26 19.90 -19.43
N LEU A 144 8.57 20.13 -19.67
CA LEU A 144 9.52 19.07 -20.02
C LEU A 144 9.73 18.09 -18.87
N ASP A 145 9.85 18.60 -17.64
CA ASP A 145 9.96 17.77 -16.44
C ASP A 145 8.71 16.90 -16.25
N ARG A 146 7.51 17.47 -16.42
CA ARG A 146 6.24 16.72 -16.38
C ARG A 146 6.20 15.63 -17.44
N PHE A 147 6.65 15.91 -18.66
CA PHE A 147 6.73 14.90 -19.71
C PHE A 147 7.69 13.76 -19.34
N ALA A 148 8.89 14.10 -18.89
CA ALA A 148 9.91 13.11 -18.52
C ALA A 148 9.45 12.24 -17.32
N MET A 149 8.83 12.86 -16.31
CA MET A 149 8.23 12.14 -15.18
C MET A 149 7.08 11.22 -15.60
N ARG A 150 6.16 11.67 -16.47
CA ARG A 150 5.09 10.82 -17.03
C ARG A 150 5.65 9.65 -17.81
N LYS A 151 6.64 9.90 -18.68
CA LYS A 151 7.31 8.85 -19.44
C LYS A 151 7.99 7.83 -18.53
N TYR A 152 8.71 8.27 -17.50
CA TYR A 152 9.29 7.37 -16.52
C TYR A 152 8.22 6.55 -15.79
N TYR A 153 7.12 7.20 -15.40
CA TYR A 153 5.98 6.52 -14.78
C TYR A 153 5.46 5.38 -15.67
N ASP A 154 5.11 5.68 -16.91
CA ASP A 154 4.54 4.73 -17.86
C ASP A 154 5.52 3.60 -18.21
N ASP A 155 6.77 3.94 -18.52
CA ASP A 155 7.76 2.97 -19.02
C ASP A 155 8.38 2.09 -17.92
N LYS A 156 8.48 2.59 -16.67
CA LYS A 156 9.32 1.95 -15.64
C LYS A 156 8.59 1.47 -14.39
N VAL A 157 7.54 2.15 -13.95
CA VAL A 157 6.98 1.90 -12.61
C VAL A 157 5.47 1.64 -12.60
N SER A 158 4.71 2.07 -13.60
CA SER A 158 3.25 1.88 -13.68
C SER A 158 2.83 0.40 -13.61
N ALA A 159 3.56 -0.49 -14.30
CA ALA A 159 3.30 -1.94 -14.26
C ALA A 159 3.71 -2.59 -12.93
N LEU A 160 4.56 -1.94 -12.13
CA LEU A 160 5.09 -2.45 -10.86
C LEU A 160 4.24 -2.03 -9.65
N MET A 161 3.34 -1.06 -9.83
CA MET A 161 2.46 -0.57 -8.76
C MET A 161 1.31 -1.54 -8.49
N THR A 162 0.92 -1.63 -7.21
CA THR A 162 -0.29 -2.34 -6.82
C THR A 162 -1.54 -1.55 -7.20
N PRO A 163 -2.70 -2.22 -7.42
CA PRO A 163 -3.98 -1.53 -7.59
C PRO A 163 -4.28 -0.52 -6.48
N SER A 164 -4.00 -0.85 -5.22
CA SER A 164 -4.18 0.09 -4.11
C SER A 164 -3.25 1.31 -4.20
N GLN A 165 -1.99 1.13 -4.62
CA GLN A 165 -1.09 2.27 -4.86
C GLN A 165 -1.64 3.20 -5.95
N LYS A 166 -2.12 2.65 -7.07
CA LYS A 166 -2.76 3.42 -8.14
C LYS A 166 -4.02 4.13 -7.66
N ARG A 167 -4.86 3.44 -6.86
CA ARG A 167 -6.06 4.01 -6.25
C ARG A 167 -5.75 5.22 -5.38
N TYR A 168 -4.69 5.16 -4.57
CA TYR A 168 -4.31 6.28 -3.71
C TYR A 168 -3.78 7.49 -4.49
N VAL A 169 -3.03 7.26 -5.56
CA VAL A 169 -2.64 8.33 -6.48
C VAL A 169 -3.88 8.96 -7.13
N TRP A 170 -4.84 8.13 -7.58
CA TRP A 170 -6.09 8.61 -8.16
C TRP A 170 -6.93 9.40 -7.15
N ILE A 171 -7.04 8.93 -5.91
CA ILE A 171 -7.73 9.62 -4.82
C ILE A 171 -7.11 11.01 -4.61
N LEU A 172 -5.79 11.07 -4.45
CA LEU A 172 -5.08 12.34 -4.24
C LEU A 172 -5.29 13.28 -5.43
N ASN A 173 -5.10 12.81 -6.66
CA ASN A 173 -5.30 13.62 -7.85
C ASN A 173 -6.75 14.15 -7.94
N SER A 174 -7.73 13.32 -7.61
CA SER A 174 -9.15 13.72 -7.63
C SER A 174 -9.45 14.78 -6.56
N LEU A 175 -8.80 14.70 -5.40
CA LEU A 175 -8.88 15.73 -4.36
C LEU A 175 -8.20 17.04 -4.79
N LEU A 176 -6.99 16.97 -5.38
CA LEU A 176 -6.22 18.14 -5.82
C LEU A 176 -6.91 18.88 -6.98
N SER A 177 -7.50 18.14 -7.91
CA SER A 177 -8.28 18.71 -9.03
C SER A 177 -9.67 19.21 -8.62
N GLY A 178 -10.12 18.93 -7.39
CA GLY A 178 -11.46 19.25 -6.91
C GLY A 178 -12.58 18.41 -7.52
N SER A 179 -12.25 17.38 -8.31
CA SER A 179 -13.24 16.45 -8.89
C SER A 179 -13.82 15.47 -7.86
N MET A 180 -13.18 15.34 -6.69
CA MET A 180 -13.69 14.60 -5.54
C MET A 180 -13.65 15.47 -4.28
N LYS A 181 -14.66 15.32 -3.42
CA LYS A 181 -14.70 15.90 -2.07
C LYS A 181 -14.49 14.81 -1.03
N ILE A 182 -13.83 15.17 0.06
CA ILE A 182 -13.66 14.26 1.20
C ILE A 182 -15.03 13.97 1.81
N ASN A 183 -15.38 12.69 1.90
CA ASN A 183 -16.49 12.22 2.70
C ASN A 183 -16.14 12.34 4.19
N ALA A 184 -16.94 13.09 4.93
CA ALA A 184 -16.81 13.29 6.37
C ALA A 184 -17.83 12.48 7.20
N SER A 185 -18.76 11.78 6.55
CA SER A 185 -19.75 10.95 7.23
C SER A 185 -19.08 9.78 7.95
N PRO A 186 -19.60 9.37 9.12
CA PRO A 186 -19.21 8.12 9.75
C PRO A 186 -19.49 6.94 8.81
N LEU A 187 -18.55 5.99 8.72
CA LEU A 187 -18.72 4.78 7.92
C LEU A 187 -18.60 3.56 8.82
N PHE A 188 -19.74 2.94 9.12
CA PHE A 188 -19.81 1.66 9.80
C PHE A 188 -19.83 0.55 8.75
N LEU A 189 -18.78 -0.28 8.69
CA LEU A 189 -18.73 -1.45 7.81
C LEU A 189 -19.58 -2.59 8.41
N HIS A 190 -20.63 -2.98 7.70
CA HIS A 190 -21.58 -4.02 8.10
C HIS A 190 -21.23 -5.38 7.51
N CYS A 191 -20.85 -5.41 6.24
CA CYS A 191 -20.48 -6.66 5.59
C CYS A 191 -19.46 -6.50 4.46
N VAL A 192 -18.73 -7.58 4.23
CA VAL A 192 -17.87 -7.79 3.06
C VAL A 192 -18.44 -8.95 2.27
N ILE A 193 -18.89 -8.69 1.05
CA ILE A 193 -19.50 -9.69 0.17
C ILE A 193 -18.48 -10.08 -0.89
N LEU A 194 -18.05 -11.34 -0.87
CA LEU A 194 -17.17 -11.92 -1.88
C LEU A 194 -18.04 -12.62 -2.93
N HIS A 195 -18.02 -12.11 -4.16
CA HIS A 195 -18.65 -12.70 -5.32
C HIS A 195 -17.64 -13.54 -6.10
N GLY A 196 -18.04 -14.75 -6.52
CA GLY A 196 -17.17 -15.73 -7.15
C GLY A 196 -16.24 -16.39 -6.11
N ILE A 197 -16.54 -17.63 -5.73
CA ILE A 197 -15.75 -18.36 -4.73
C ILE A 197 -14.49 -18.95 -5.40
N PRO A 198 -13.25 -18.66 -4.92
CA PRO A 198 -12.04 -19.22 -5.51
C PRO A 198 -11.89 -20.73 -5.29
N ASP A 199 -11.29 -21.42 -6.26
CA ASP A 199 -11.05 -22.87 -6.22
C ASP A 199 -9.62 -23.20 -5.73
N PHE A 200 -9.45 -23.54 -4.44
CA PHE A 200 -8.13 -23.85 -3.85
C PHE A 200 -7.67 -25.30 -4.00
N ASN A 201 -8.58 -26.25 -4.16
CA ASN A 201 -8.24 -27.69 -4.25
C ASN A 201 -9.18 -28.44 -5.21
N SER A 202 -8.92 -29.74 -5.44
CA SER A 202 -9.74 -30.58 -6.34
C SER A 202 -11.19 -30.74 -5.87
N ALA A 203 -11.43 -30.61 -4.56
CA ALA A 203 -12.77 -30.57 -3.97
C ALA A 203 -13.41 -29.18 -4.03
N ARG A 204 -12.67 -28.19 -4.56
CA ARG A 204 -13.05 -26.77 -4.70
C ARG A 204 -13.58 -26.16 -3.40
N VAL A 205 -12.97 -26.54 -2.28
CA VAL A 205 -13.30 -26.01 -0.97
C VAL A 205 -12.62 -24.66 -0.77
N CYS A 206 -13.36 -23.69 -0.23
CA CYS A 206 -12.82 -22.41 0.16
C CYS A 206 -13.29 -22.07 1.57
N CYS A 207 -12.35 -21.82 2.49
CA CYS A 207 -12.64 -21.42 3.85
C CYS A 207 -12.19 -19.97 4.12
N PRO A 208 -12.91 -18.94 3.62
CA PRO A 208 -12.49 -17.56 3.77
C PRO A 208 -12.66 -17.03 5.19
N TYR A 209 -11.73 -16.18 5.62
CA TYR A 209 -11.90 -15.26 6.74
C TYR A 209 -11.22 -13.93 6.41
N ILE A 210 -11.70 -12.83 6.99
CA ILE A 210 -11.15 -11.51 6.74
C ILE A 210 -10.50 -10.92 7.98
N LYS A 211 -9.57 -10.01 7.71
CA LYS A 211 -9.05 -9.05 8.66
C LYS A 211 -9.17 -7.64 8.12
N VAL A 212 -9.63 -6.73 8.98
CA VAL A 212 -9.72 -5.31 8.70
C VAL A 212 -8.66 -4.59 9.52
N TYR A 213 -7.87 -3.76 8.85
CA TYR A 213 -6.82 -2.96 9.46
C TYR A 213 -7.11 -1.49 9.25
N GLN A 214 -6.94 -0.69 10.31
CA GLN A 214 -6.96 0.76 10.26
C GLN A 214 -5.62 1.27 10.77
N GLY A 215 -4.93 2.09 9.98
CA GLY A 215 -3.59 2.56 10.35
C GLY A 215 -2.61 1.42 10.63
N MET A 216 -2.68 0.34 9.84
CA MET A 216 -1.90 -0.90 9.99
C MET A 216 -2.18 -1.71 11.27
N GLN A 217 -3.15 -1.33 12.10
CA GLN A 217 -3.57 -2.11 13.26
C GLN A 217 -4.81 -2.93 12.93
N ALA A 218 -4.82 -4.22 13.28
CA ALA A 218 -5.98 -5.06 13.08
C ALA A 218 -7.11 -4.61 14.04
N VAL A 219 -8.21 -4.12 13.48
CA VAL A 219 -9.38 -3.67 14.23
C VAL A 219 -10.50 -4.70 14.24
N TYR A 220 -10.50 -5.64 13.29
CA TYR A 220 -11.48 -6.71 13.22
C TYR A 220 -10.89 -7.97 12.57
N SER A 221 -11.31 -9.13 13.06
CA SER A 221 -11.09 -10.44 12.44
C SER A 221 -12.40 -11.20 12.46
N SER A 222 -12.82 -11.74 11.31
CA SER A 222 -14.01 -12.58 11.25
C SER A 222 -13.73 -13.99 11.79
N GLY A 223 -14.80 -14.77 12.00
CA GLY A 223 -14.72 -16.23 12.00
C GLY A 223 -14.35 -16.77 10.61
N VAL A 224 -14.07 -18.08 10.55
CA VAL A 224 -13.77 -18.81 9.30
C VAL A 224 -15.07 -19.33 8.71
N TYR A 225 -15.35 -18.97 7.46
CA TYR A 225 -16.55 -19.38 6.75
C TYR A 225 -16.23 -20.65 5.96
N HIS A 226 -16.80 -21.80 6.34
CA HIS A 226 -16.68 -23.05 5.60
C HIS A 226 -17.76 -23.09 4.52
N ILE A 227 -17.33 -22.99 3.25
CA ILE A 227 -18.23 -22.94 2.10
C ILE A 227 -18.38 -24.35 1.52
N GLY A 228 -19.63 -24.80 1.38
CA GLY A 228 -19.96 -26.08 0.76
C GLY A 228 -19.46 -26.21 -0.69
N PRO A 229 -19.13 -27.43 -1.16
CA PRO A 229 -18.51 -27.66 -2.46
C PRO A 229 -19.39 -27.31 -3.67
N GLY A 230 -20.70 -27.08 -3.49
CA GLY A 230 -21.61 -26.61 -4.54
C GLY A 230 -21.84 -25.09 -4.58
N HIS A 231 -21.44 -24.36 -3.55
CA HIS A 231 -21.77 -22.94 -3.39
C HIS A 231 -20.78 -22.04 -4.15
N ARG A 232 -21.24 -21.36 -5.20
CA ARG A 232 -20.34 -20.59 -6.10
C ARG A 232 -20.74 -19.15 -6.38
N ASP A 233 -21.90 -18.72 -5.91
CA ASP A 233 -22.39 -17.36 -6.17
C ASP A 233 -21.63 -16.31 -5.33
N ARG A 234 -21.96 -16.22 -4.04
CA ARG A 234 -21.37 -15.24 -3.13
C ARG A 234 -21.33 -15.71 -1.69
N VAL A 235 -20.37 -15.24 -0.91
CA VAL A 235 -20.38 -15.35 0.56
C VAL A 235 -20.41 -13.96 1.17
N CYS A 236 -21.31 -13.74 2.12
CA CYS A 236 -21.37 -12.51 2.89
C CYS A 236 -20.71 -12.72 4.26
N ILE A 237 -19.68 -11.94 4.53
CA ILE A 237 -18.97 -11.94 5.81
C ILE A 237 -19.49 -10.74 6.61
N THR A 238 -20.34 -11.01 7.60
CA THR A 238 -20.93 -9.99 8.46
C THR A 238 -19.97 -9.58 9.57
N LEU A 239 -19.95 -8.29 9.88
CA LEU A 239 -19.23 -7.71 11.00
C LEU A 239 -20.23 -7.40 12.11
N GLU A 240 -20.19 -8.19 13.19
CA GLU A 240 -21.06 -8.01 14.35
C GLU A 240 -20.20 -7.77 15.61
N PRO A 241 -20.24 -6.57 16.22
CA PRO A 241 -20.94 -5.37 15.75
C PRO A 241 -20.30 -4.75 14.48
N ALA A 242 -21.05 -3.89 13.79
CA ALA A 242 -20.54 -3.14 12.64
C ALA A 242 -19.34 -2.27 13.07
N GLN A 243 -18.33 -2.18 12.21
CA GLN A 243 -17.06 -1.54 12.56
C GLN A 243 -17.02 -0.09 12.08
N LEU A 244 -16.86 0.87 13.00
CA LEU A 244 -16.62 2.27 12.64
C LEU A 244 -15.21 2.42 12.07
N LEU A 245 -15.11 2.78 10.79
CA LEU A 245 -13.85 2.93 10.08
C LEU A 245 -13.57 4.40 9.75
N LYS A 246 -12.31 4.80 9.86
CA LYS A 246 -11.84 6.16 9.54
C LYS A 246 -10.41 6.16 8.99
N GLY A 247 -10.18 7.01 7.99
CA GLY A 247 -8.89 7.14 7.31
C GLY A 247 -8.59 5.98 6.38
N ASP A 248 -7.34 5.50 6.43
CA ASP A 248 -6.79 4.42 5.62
C ASP A 248 -7.17 3.04 6.14
N ILE A 249 -7.88 2.29 5.29
CA ILE A 249 -8.38 0.95 5.60
C ILE A 249 -7.72 -0.05 4.66
N MET A 250 -7.33 -1.19 5.22
CA MET A 250 -6.91 -2.37 4.47
C MET A 250 -7.79 -3.55 4.85
N ILE A 251 -8.30 -4.27 3.87
CA ILE A 251 -8.99 -5.54 4.08
C ILE A 251 -8.17 -6.64 3.42
N LYS A 252 -7.89 -7.69 4.18
CA LYS A 252 -7.27 -8.92 3.68
C LYS A 252 -8.24 -10.07 3.89
N CYS A 253 -8.47 -10.86 2.84
CA CYS A 253 -9.20 -12.11 2.92
C CYS A 253 -8.24 -13.26 2.72
N TYR A 254 -8.38 -14.29 3.55
CA TYR A 254 -7.52 -15.46 3.57
C TYR A 254 -8.34 -16.72 3.39
N HIS A 255 -7.84 -17.68 2.62
CA HIS A 255 -8.26 -19.06 2.66
C HIS A 255 -7.49 -19.78 3.77
N LYS A 256 -8.20 -20.45 4.68
CA LYS A 256 -7.60 -21.38 5.64
C LYS A 256 -7.65 -22.80 5.07
N SER A 257 -6.50 -23.39 4.79
CA SER A 257 -6.41 -24.78 4.33
C SER A 257 -6.30 -25.71 5.53
N GLU A 258 -7.33 -26.52 5.76
CA GLU A 258 -7.30 -27.58 6.77
C GLU A 258 -6.31 -28.69 6.40
N VAL A 259 -6.07 -28.91 5.10
CA VAL A 259 -5.21 -29.97 4.60
C VAL A 259 -3.74 -29.66 4.84
N THR A 260 -3.32 -28.44 4.53
CA THR A 260 -1.91 -28.02 4.66
C THR A 260 -1.61 -27.34 5.99
N SER A 261 -2.64 -27.00 6.78
CA SER A 261 -2.49 -26.15 7.97
C SER A 261 -1.78 -24.82 7.66
N GLU A 262 -2.04 -24.28 6.48
CA GLU A 262 -1.53 -22.99 6.01
C GLU A 262 -2.69 -22.05 5.70
N ARG A 263 -2.35 -20.76 5.56
CA ARG A 263 -3.27 -19.76 5.04
C ARG A 263 -2.72 -19.15 3.77
N GLU A 264 -3.61 -18.90 2.82
CA GLU A 264 -3.30 -18.23 1.57
C GLU A 264 -4.14 -16.96 1.46
N VAL A 265 -3.56 -15.90 0.89
CA VAL A 265 -4.33 -14.67 0.63
C VAL A 265 -5.22 -14.90 -0.58
N ILE A 266 -6.53 -14.67 -0.43
CA ILE A 266 -7.48 -14.62 -1.55
C ILE A 266 -7.38 -13.26 -2.23
N PHE A 267 -7.57 -12.21 -1.45
CA PHE A 267 -7.48 -10.84 -1.92
C PHE A 267 -6.94 -9.92 -0.84
N ARG A 268 -6.35 -8.82 -1.28
CA ARG A 268 -6.03 -7.67 -0.44
C ARG A 268 -6.42 -6.40 -1.16
N VAL A 269 -6.95 -5.43 -0.42
CA VAL A 269 -7.33 -4.13 -0.95
C VAL A 269 -7.13 -3.04 0.11
N GLN A 270 -6.69 -1.85 -0.31
CA GLN A 270 -6.67 -0.65 0.53
C GLN A 270 -7.51 0.46 -0.08
N PHE A 271 -8.20 1.22 0.76
CA PHE A 271 -8.95 2.40 0.37
C PHE A 271 -8.96 3.42 1.51
N HIS A 272 -9.25 4.67 1.17
CA HIS A 272 -9.45 5.72 2.16
C HIS A 272 -10.94 6.01 2.32
N THR A 273 -11.45 5.97 3.54
CA THR A 273 -12.88 6.25 3.87
C THR A 273 -13.37 7.59 3.34
N GLY A 274 -12.53 8.62 3.34
CA GLY A 274 -12.84 9.92 2.75
C GLY A 274 -13.05 9.93 1.23
N ALA A 275 -12.72 8.85 0.52
CA ALA A 275 -13.00 8.70 -0.91
C ALA A 275 -14.26 7.88 -1.20
N VAL A 276 -14.91 7.31 -0.18
CA VAL A 276 -16.13 6.51 -0.33
C VAL A 276 -17.29 7.45 -0.64
N GLN A 277 -17.96 7.26 -1.77
CA GLN A 277 -19.15 8.01 -2.16
C GLN A 277 -20.38 7.10 -2.00
N GLY A 278 -21.35 7.52 -1.19
CA GLY A 278 -22.50 6.67 -0.83
C GLY A 278 -22.16 5.61 0.23
N TYR A 279 -22.86 4.48 0.18
CA TYR A 279 -22.78 3.44 1.20
C TYR A 279 -22.29 2.08 0.71
N ASN A 280 -21.97 1.95 -0.58
CA ASN A 280 -21.45 0.71 -1.16
C ASN A 280 -20.15 1.02 -1.90
N LEU A 281 -19.12 0.19 -1.69
CA LEU A 281 -17.88 0.25 -2.44
C LEU A 281 -17.61 -1.10 -3.08
N MET A 282 -17.39 -1.10 -4.39
CA MET A 282 -17.16 -2.32 -5.17
C MET A 282 -15.73 -2.34 -5.70
N PHE A 283 -15.07 -3.48 -5.58
CA PHE A 283 -13.76 -3.75 -6.15
C PHE A 283 -13.87 -4.94 -7.10
N GLU A 284 -13.55 -4.72 -8.36
CA GLU A 284 -13.46 -5.81 -9.34
C GLU A 284 -12.15 -6.59 -9.12
N LYS A 285 -11.98 -7.72 -9.81
CA LYS A 285 -10.77 -8.56 -9.67
C LYS A 285 -9.48 -7.75 -9.87
N GLU A 286 -9.45 -6.84 -10.84
CA GLU A 286 -8.30 -6.00 -11.19
C GLU A 286 -7.93 -5.00 -10.08
N ASP A 287 -8.89 -4.63 -9.24
CA ASP A 287 -8.73 -3.69 -8.13
C ASP A 287 -8.06 -4.30 -6.89
N MET A 288 -7.91 -5.62 -6.85
CA MET A 288 -7.48 -6.35 -5.66
C MET A 288 -6.12 -7.00 -5.87
N GLU A 289 -5.18 -6.74 -4.96
CA GLU A 289 -3.89 -7.44 -4.94
C GLU A 289 -4.11 -8.94 -4.70
N THR A 290 -3.20 -9.75 -5.24
CA THR A 290 -3.24 -11.22 -5.27
C THR A 290 -4.33 -11.75 -6.19
N ALA A 291 -5.59 -11.36 -5.95
CA ALA A 291 -6.74 -11.71 -6.77
C ALA A 291 -6.55 -11.39 -8.26
N ASN A 292 -6.02 -10.22 -8.60
CA ASN A 292 -5.78 -9.80 -9.99
C ASN A 292 -4.75 -10.66 -10.76
N LYS A 293 -4.00 -11.52 -10.08
CA LYS A 293 -3.00 -12.42 -10.67
C LYS A 293 -3.32 -13.89 -10.43
N ASP A 294 -4.30 -14.19 -9.58
CA ASP A 294 -4.62 -15.56 -9.20
C ASP A 294 -5.71 -16.13 -10.14
N PRO A 295 -5.40 -17.13 -10.98
CA PRO A 295 -6.38 -17.75 -11.86
C PRO A 295 -7.46 -18.54 -11.11
N ARG A 296 -7.25 -18.86 -9.83
CA ARG A 296 -8.25 -19.54 -8.98
C ARG A 296 -9.43 -18.64 -8.65
N PHE A 297 -9.22 -17.33 -8.65
CA PHE A 297 -10.29 -16.37 -8.42
C PHE A 297 -11.00 -16.04 -9.76
N PRO A 298 -12.32 -16.22 -9.87
CA PRO A 298 -13.02 -16.08 -11.17
C PRO A 298 -12.89 -14.68 -11.78
N ASP A 299 -12.93 -14.56 -13.11
CA ASP A 299 -12.80 -13.26 -13.81
C ASP A 299 -13.95 -12.29 -13.53
N TYR A 300 -15.13 -12.79 -13.20
CA TYR A 300 -16.26 -11.99 -12.72
C TYR A 300 -16.23 -11.75 -11.20
N GLY A 301 -15.19 -12.24 -10.52
CA GLY A 301 -15.03 -12.18 -9.09
C GLY A 301 -14.85 -10.74 -8.62
N LYS A 302 -15.54 -10.37 -7.54
CA LYS A 302 -15.54 -9.01 -7.01
C LYS A 302 -15.86 -8.97 -5.53
N VAL A 303 -15.53 -7.86 -4.89
CA VAL A 303 -15.81 -7.62 -3.47
C VAL A 303 -16.66 -6.37 -3.31
N GLU A 304 -17.78 -6.51 -2.63
CA GLU A 304 -18.65 -5.40 -2.23
C GLU A 304 -18.49 -5.15 -0.72
N LEU A 305 -18.23 -3.90 -0.35
CA LEU A 305 -18.23 -3.41 1.02
C LEU A 305 -19.49 -2.60 1.26
N VAL A 306 -20.23 -2.94 2.31
CA VAL A 306 -21.48 -2.26 2.65
C VAL A 306 -21.35 -1.48 3.95
N PHE A 307 -21.68 -0.19 3.86
CA PHE A 307 -21.57 0.79 4.92
C PHE A 307 -22.92 1.39 5.32
N SER A 308 -22.94 2.10 6.45
CA SER A 308 -23.98 3.08 6.78
C SER A 308 -23.43 4.13 7.76
N GLU A 309 -24.22 5.15 8.08
CA GLU A 309 -23.85 6.21 9.03
C GLU A 309 -23.91 5.77 10.50
N GLY A 310 -24.49 4.60 10.79
CA GLY A 310 -24.69 4.10 12.14
C GLY A 310 -24.39 2.61 12.31
N PRO A 311 -24.25 2.15 13.56
CA PRO A 311 -24.02 0.73 13.86
C PRO A 311 -25.30 -0.11 13.77
N GLU A 312 -26.46 0.53 13.66
CA GLU A 312 -27.77 -0.11 13.57
C GLU A 312 -27.88 -1.01 12.34
N LYS A 313 -28.61 -2.11 12.46
CA LYS A 313 -28.81 -3.06 11.34
C LYS A 313 -29.41 -2.33 10.14
N ILE A 314 -28.80 -2.52 8.97
CA ILE A 314 -29.30 -1.91 7.73
C ILE A 314 -30.65 -2.55 7.35
N PRO A 315 -31.68 -1.74 7.04
CA PRO A 315 -32.96 -2.26 6.54
C PRO A 315 -32.78 -3.16 5.31
N GLY A 316 -33.31 -4.39 5.37
CA GLY A 316 -33.17 -5.37 4.29
C GLY A 316 -31.88 -6.21 4.34
N ALA A 317 -31.13 -6.18 5.45
CA ALA A 317 -29.96 -7.03 5.66
C ALA A 317 -30.24 -8.54 5.55
N ASP A 318 -31.51 -8.98 5.56
CA ASP A 318 -31.89 -10.37 5.26
C ASP A 318 -31.36 -10.86 3.90
N LYS A 319 -31.16 -9.94 2.94
CA LYS A 319 -30.57 -10.24 1.61
C LYS A 319 -29.10 -10.68 1.67
N TRP A 320 -28.43 -10.43 2.80
CA TRP A 320 -27.02 -10.73 3.03
C TRP A 320 -26.82 -11.97 3.92
N LYS A 321 -27.88 -12.72 4.22
CA LYS A 321 -27.75 -14.01 4.89
C LYS A 321 -27.18 -15.06 3.94
N ASN A 322 -26.19 -15.80 4.42
CA ASN A 322 -25.70 -16.97 3.71
C ASN A 322 -26.71 -18.12 3.78
N GLY A 323 -26.63 -19.03 2.81
CA GLY A 323 -27.39 -20.30 2.83
C GLY A 323 -26.92 -21.25 3.93
N GLY A 324 -27.67 -22.33 4.15
CA GLY A 324 -27.33 -23.35 5.16
C GLY A 324 -26.08 -24.19 4.84
N ASP A 325 -25.53 -24.01 3.65
CA ASP A 325 -24.28 -24.60 3.14
C ASP A 325 -23.03 -23.78 3.47
N VAL A 326 -23.19 -22.66 4.18
CA VAL A 326 -22.09 -21.86 4.73
C VAL A 326 -22.14 -21.92 6.25
N ILE A 327 -21.10 -22.50 6.86
CA ILE A 327 -20.98 -22.65 8.31
C ILE A 327 -19.87 -21.72 8.80
N VAL A 328 -20.06 -21.03 9.92
CA VAL A 328 -19.06 -20.10 10.47
C VAL A 328 -18.44 -20.66 11.74
N ASP A 329 -17.13 -20.83 11.75
CA ASP A 329 -16.33 -21.15 12.93
C ASP A 329 -15.78 -19.86 13.57
N TYR A 330 -16.26 -19.56 14.78
CA TYR A 330 -15.81 -18.41 15.57
C TYR A 330 -14.64 -18.74 16.52
N ASN A 331 -14.03 -19.92 16.40
CA ASN A 331 -12.87 -20.28 17.20
C ASN A 331 -11.64 -19.44 16.83
N THR A 332 -11.54 -18.27 17.47
CA THR A 332 -10.44 -17.33 17.31
C THR A 332 -9.15 -17.76 18.01
N ALA A 333 -9.10 -18.93 18.66
CA ALA A 333 -7.89 -19.40 19.35
C ALA A 333 -6.83 -19.98 18.40
N ASP A 334 -7.17 -20.22 17.14
CA ASP A 334 -6.26 -20.81 16.15
C ASP A 334 -5.07 -19.88 15.85
N PRO A 335 -3.81 -20.33 16.07
CA PRO A 335 -2.61 -19.55 15.78
C PRO A 335 -2.52 -19.02 14.34
N LEU A 336 -3.00 -19.77 13.34
CA LEU A 336 -2.97 -19.36 11.92
C LEU A 336 -3.85 -18.13 11.68
N THR A 337 -4.98 -18.06 12.38
CA THR A 337 -5.87 -16.89 12.31
C THR A 337 -5.32 -15.71 13.11
N ARG A 338 -4.37 -15.90 14.04
CA ARG A 338 -3.79 -14.83 14.89
C ARG A 338 -2.45 -14.28 14.43
N TRP A 339 -1.77 -14.93 13.48
CA TRP A 339 -0.35 -14.67 13.15
C TRP A 339 0.03 -13.21 12.87
N ASP A 340 -0.89 -12.37 12.38
CA ASP A 340 -0.65 -10.94 12.13
C ASP A 340 -1.38 -9.98 13.11
N SER A 341 -2.02 -10.50 14.15
CA SER A 341 -2.84 -9.71 15.09
C SER A 341 -2.06 -9.13 16.28
N TYR A 342 -0.77 -9.45 16.45
CA TYR A 342 0.10 -8.78 17.43
C TYR A 342 1.54 -8.70 16.90
N GLN A 343 2.11 -7.49 16.93
CA GLN A 343 3.54 -7.12 16.78
C GLN A 343 4.37 -7.56 15.55
N ASN A 344 3.92 -8.47 14.68
CA ASN A 344 4.75 -8.99 13.57
C ASN A 344 4.24 -8.58 12.18
N ILE A 345 4.23 -7.28 11.88
CA ILE A 345 3.85 -6.77 10.54
C ILE A 345 4.98 -6.96 9.51
N CYS A 346 6.22 -7.23 9.93
CA CYS A 346 7.38 -7.31 9.04
C CYS A 346 7.79 -8.72 8.58
N ASP A 347 7.24 -9.80 9.15
CA ASP A 347 7.78 -11.17 8.91
C ASP A 347 6.97 -12.01 7.91
N GLY A 348 6.09 -11.38 7.13
CA GLY A 348 5.03 -12.07 6.40
C GLY A 348 5.25 -12.39 4.93
N GLU A 349 6.47 -12.31 4.38
CA GLU A 349 6.74 -12.75 2.99
C GLU A 349 8.15 -13.36 2.87
N GLY A 350 8.33 -14.50 3.54
CA GLY A 350 9.45 -15.40 3.36
C GLY A 350 9.07 -16.74 3.97
N THR A 351 8.99 -17.79 3.17
CA THR A 351 9.02 -19.17 3.68
C THR A 351 10.26 -19.29 4.54
N LEU A 352 10.12 -19.55 5.85
CA LEU A 352 11.02 -20.35 6.66
C LEU A 352 10.57 -20.41 8.14
N SER A 353 10.56 -21.64 8.64
CA SER A 353 10.55 -22.00 10.06
C SER A 353 11.65 -21.26 10.83
N VAL A 354 11.38 -20.79 12.06
CA VAL A 354 12.14 -21.13 13.30
C VAL A 354 11.71 -20.25 14.51
N ARG A 355 11.49 -20.96 15.62
CA ARG A 355 11.62 -20.66 17.08
C ARG A 355 11.58 -19.19 17.57
N SER A 356 10.56 -18.99 18.41
CA SER A 356 10.27 -17.85 19.28
C SER A 356 11.39 -17.45 20.25
N PHE A 357 11.69 -16.14 20.31
CA PHE A 357 12.21 -15.46 21.49
C PHE A 357 11.29 -14.30 21.85
N SER A 358 10.88 -14.24 23.12
CA SER A 358 10.00 -13.22 23.68
C SER A 358 10.81 -12.09 24.33
N PHE A 359 10.47 -10.83 24.01
CA PHE A 359 10.88 -9.67 24.80
C PHE A 359 9.64 -8.83 25.14
N THR A 360 9.44 -8.62 26.44
CA THR A 360 8.42 -7.74 27.02
C THR A 360 8.91 -6.30 27.04
N PHE A 361 8.12 -5.37 26.50
CA PHE A 361 8.27 -3.93 26.72
C PHE A 361 7.01 -3.35 27.34
N THR A 362 7.18 -2.60 28.42
CA THR A 362 6.14 -1.83 29.12
C THR A 362 6.00 -0.43 28.50
N PRO A 363 4.78 0.10 28.31
CA PRO A 363 4.59 1.45 27.77
C PRO A 363 4.39 2.49 28.88
N THR A 364 5.06 3.64 28.78
CA THR A 364 4.78 4.85 29.58
C THR A 364 4.41 6.05 28.69
N HIS A 365 3.19 6.55 28.92
CA HIS A 365 2.66 7.92 28.77
C HIS A 365 2.55 8.69 27.42
N ALA A 366 1.27 8.83 27.01
CA ALA A 366 0.45 10.04 26.68
C ALA A 366 0.66 10.89 25.38
N PRO A 367 -0.44 11.39 24.75
CA PRO A 367 -0.42 12.03 23.42
C PRO A 367 -0.55 13.57 23.45
N PHE A 368 0.01 14.23 22.43
CA PHE A 368 -0.19 15.67 22.16
C PHE A 368 -1.31 15.91 21.14
N PHE A 369 -2.26 16.76 21.51
CA PHE A 369 -3.28 17.37 20.63
C PHE A 369 -2.70 18.57 19.88
N PHE A 370 -3.09 18.77 18.61
CA PHE A 370 -3.02 20.08 17.96
C PHE A 370 -4.43 20.57 17.62
N SER A 371 -4.75 21.74 18.17
CA SER A 371 -5.92 22.56 17.87
C SER A 371 -5.62 23.40 16.62
N LEU A 372 -6.54 23.41 15.66
CA LEU A 372 -6.61 24.40 14.59
C LEU A 372 -7.58 25.49 15.04
N GLY A 373 -7.06 26.70 15.21
CA GLY A 373 -7.84 27.92 15.40
C GLY A 373 -8.05 28.64 14.08
N TYR A 374 -9.23 29.23 13.97
CA TYR A 374 -9.87 30.02 12.91
C TYR A 374 -8.99 30.79 11.92
#